data_AF-A0A3B0SET8-F1
#
_entry.id   AF-A0A3B0SET8-F1
#
_cell.length_a   1.000
_cell.length_b   1.000
_cell.length_c   1.000
_cell.angle_alpha   90.00
_cell.angle_beta   90.00
_cell.angle_gamma   90.00
#
_symmetry.space_group_name_H-M   'P 1'
#
loop_
_entity.id
_entity.type
_entity.pdbx_description
1 polymer ?
#
loop_
_entity_poly.entity_id
_entity_poly.type
_entity_poly.pdbx_seq_one_letter_code
_entity_poly.pdbx_strand_id
1 'polypeptide(L)'
;MTSSRKNKTVENVGQLDGAYDARYEIYTPDADSALRHLYGDSENFPEILARIMRVVRDAYLQRPEALKELDLRRSQRPDWFQQPDRIGYTAYVDRFAGALKGVEQKIDYLKDLGVSYLHLLPLLKMRPNENDGGFAVSSYREVEPVLGSMEDLSHLAERLRENDVSLCIDFVLNHTADNHQWAQRARAGDQHYKDFYYFYQGRTLPDQYEQSLGEVFADTAPGNFTFIAEQNEWVWTTFNPYQWDLNYSNPAVFEEMLKSILFLANKGVDVFRLDAAPYLWKRLGTDCLNQPEVFSIIRALRALTAIAAPGILLKAEAIV
;
A
#
# COMPACT_ATOMS: atom_id res chain seq x y z
N MET A 1 -41.79 -1.64 -31.05
CA MET A 1 -40.57 -0.91 -31.44
C MET A 1 -40.41 0.23 -30.44
N THR A 2 -39.39 0.36 -29.60
CA THR A 2 -38.10 -0.34 -29.44
C THR A 2 -37.56 0.06 -28.06
N SER A 3 -37.04 -0.92 -27.31
CA SER A 3 -35.92 -0.87 -26.34
C SER A 3 -36.02 0.17 -25.19
N SER A 4 -36.30 -0.19 -23.92
CA SER A 4 -35.57 -1.11 -23.02
C SER A 4 -34.05 -1.00 -23.14
N ARG A 5 -33.49 0.12 -22.69
CA ARG A 5 -32.11 0.18 -22.20
C ARG A 5 -32.09 -0.46 -20.81
N LYS A 6 -31.93 -1.78 -20.80
CA LYS A 6 -31.47 -2.53 -19.63
C LYS A 6 -30.13 -1.94 -19.18
N ASN A 7 -30.06 -1.51 -17.92
CA ASN A 7 -28.82 -1.42 -17.15
C ASN A 7 -28.09 -2.76 -17.32
N LYS A 8 -27.05 -2.77 -18.14
CA LYS A 8 -26.11 -3.88 -18.21
C LYS A 8 -25.02 -3.61 -17.19
N THR A 9 -24.76 -4.63 -16.37
CA THR A 9 -23.56 -4.89 -15.56
C THR A 9 -23.33 -4.01 -14.32
N VAL A 10 -24.13 -4.25 -13.27
CA VAL A 10 -23.54 -4.51 -11.96
C VAL A 10 -23.30 -6.02 -11.94
N GLU A 11 -22.09 -6.47 -12.24
CA GLU A 11 -21.73 -7.86 -12.00
C GLU A 11 -21.94 -8.16 -10.51
N ASN A 12 -22.39 -9.37 -10.20
CA ASN A 12 -22.62 -9.80 -8.83
C ASN A 12 -21.26 -9.95 -8.12
N VAL A 13 -20.73 -8.85 -7.58
CA VAL A 13 -19.39 -8.79 -6.95
C VAL A 13 -19.34 -9.58 -5.64
N GLY A 14 -20.49 -9.91 -5.06
CA GLY A 14 -20.63 -10.54 -3.75
C GLY A 14 -20.94 -12.04 -3.75
N GLN A 15 -21.08 -12.70 -4.92
CA GLN A 15 -21.30 -14.16 -4.99
C GLN A 15 -20.18 -14.85 -5.76
N LEU A 16 -19.34 -15.61 -5.05
CA LEU A 16 -18.26 -16.43 -5.59
C LEU A 16 -18.24 -17.82 -4.95
N ASP A 17 -17.94 -17.89 -3.66
CA ASP A 17 -17.96 -19.11 -2.85
C ASP A 17 -18.32 -18.77 -1.40
N GLY A 18 -18.72 -19.78 -0.62
CA GLY A 18 -19.25 -19.56 0.72
C GLY A 18 -18.30 -18.85 1.68
N ALA A 19 -16.97 -18.99 1.51
CA ALA A 19 -16.00 -18.32 2.36
C ALA A 19 -15.81 -16.86 1.97
N TYR A 20 -15.75 -16.55 0.67
CA TYR A 20 -15.72 -15.17 0.18
C TYR A 20 -17.01 -14.42 0.51
N ASP A 21 -18.17 -15.03 0.22
CA ASP A 21 -19.48 -14.41 0.40
C ASP A 21 -19.72 -14.03 1.88
N ALA A 22 -19.38 -14.94 2.81
CA ALA A 22 -19.46 -14.67 4.24
C ALA A 22 -18.58 -13.49 4.68
N ARG A 23 -17.33 -13.41 4.18
CA ARG A 23 -16.44 -12.28 4.48
C ARG A 23 -16.93 -10.98 3.85
N TYR A 24 -17.44 -11.06 2.63
CA TYR A 24 -18.03 -9.93 1.94
C TYR A 24 -19.19 -9.34 2.77
N GLU A 25 -20.10 -10.17 3.26
CA GLU A 25 -21.19 -9.74 4.13
C GLU A 25 -20.70 -9.12 5.45
N ILE A 26 -19.68 -9.71 6.08
CA ILE A 26 -19.14 -9.25 7.37
C ILE A 26 -18.42 -7.89 7.24
N TYR A 27 -17.55 -7.73 6.25
CA TYR A 27 -16.61 -6.60 6.18
C TYR A 27 -17.05 -5.47 5.24
N THR A 28 -18.00 -5.70 4.32
CA THR A 28 -18.49 -4.64 3.43
C THR A 28 -19.09 -3.45 4.20
N PRO A 29 -19.85 -3.60 5.29
CA PRO A 29 -20.36 -2.45 6.05
C PRO A 29 -19.25 -1.52 6.57
N ASP A 30 -18.15 -2.06 7.09
CA ASP A 30 -17.02 -1.28 7.58
C ASP A 30 -16.27 -0.58 6.44
N ALA A 31 -16.08 -1.27 5.32
CA ALA A 31 -15.46 -0.71 4.11
C ALA A 31 -16.32 0.42 3.51
N ASP A 32 -17.62 0.19 3.34
CA ASP A 32 -18.59 1.17 2.80
C ASP A 32 -18.64 2.42 3.69
N SER A 33 -18.78 2.25 5.00
CA SER A 33 -18.78 3.39 5.94
C SER A 33 -17.49 4.21 5.86
N ALA A 34 -16.33 3.55 5.81
CA ALA A 34 -15.03 4.22 5.69
C ALA A 34 -14.89 4.97 4.35
N LEU A 35 -15.26 4.34 3.23
CA LEU A 35 -15.19 4.95 1.91
C LEU A 35 -16.19 6.09 1.75
N ARG A 36 -17.39 6.00 2.36
CA ARG A 36 -18.36 7.11 2.40
C ARG A 36 -17.82 8.31 3.15
N HIS A 37 -17.09 8.11 4.23
CA HIS A 37 -16.47 9.24 4.94
C HIS A 37 -15.41 9.95 4.08
N LEU A 38 -14.69 9.22 3.22
CA LEU A 38 -13.66 9.78 2.34
C LEU A 38 -14.25 10.43 1.07
N TYR A 39 -15.23 9.79 0.44
CA TYR A 39 -15.65 10.09 -0.93
C TYR A 39 -17.17 10.19 -1.10
N GLY A 40 -17.94 10.11 -0.01
CA GLY A 40 -19.41 10.01 -0.04
C GLY A 40 -20.12 11.24 -0.59
N ASP A 41 -19.46 12.41 -0.56
CA ASP A 41 -19.98 13.65 -1.14
C ASP A 41 -19.87 13.67 -2.68
N SER A 42 -19.15 12.71 -3.29
CA SER A 42 -19.07 12.59 -4.74
C SER A 42 -20.35 11.99 -5.32
N GLU A 43 -20.92 12.62 -6.35
CA GLU A 43 -22.05 12.07 -7.11
C GLU A 43 -21.72 10.69 -7.73
N ASN A 44 -20.44 10.41 -7.98
CA ASN A 44 -19.95 9.14 -8.55
C ASN A 44 -19.55 8.11 -7.47
N PHE A 45 -19.94 8.32 -6.21
CA PHE A 45 -19.60 7.40 -5.12
C PHE A 45 -20.04 5.94 -5.39
N PRO A 46 -21.24 5.65 -5.93
CA PRO A 46 -21.63 4.27 -6.25
C PRO A 46 -20.67 3.59 -7.24
N GLU A 47 -20.19 4.31 -8.25
CA GLU A 47 -19.23 3.81 -9.24
C GLU A 47 -17.85 3.61 -8.63
N ILE A 48 -17.41 4.52 -7.75
CA ILE A 48 -16.15 4.40 -7.00
C ILE A 48 -16.17 3.11 -6.16
N LEU A 49 -17.23 2.91 -5.37
CA LEU A 49 -17.39 1.72 -4.55
C LEU A 49 -17.40 0.45 -5.42
N ALA A 50 -18.14 0.45 -6.53
CA ALA A 50 -18.21 -0.70 -7.43
C ALA A 50 -16.87 -1.04 -8.12
N ARG A 51 -16.00 -0.05 -8.39
CA ARG A 51 -14.63 -0.30 -8.88
C ARG A 51 -13.76 -0.93 -7.78
N ILE A 52 -13.80 -0.37 -6.57
CA ILE A 52 -13.04 -0.87 -5.43
C ILE A 52 -13.42 -2.31 -5.09
N MET A 53 -14.72 -2.63 -5.03
CA MET A 53 -15.17 -3.99 -4.74
C MET A 53 -14.78 -4.98 -5.86
N ARG A 54 -14.72 -4.54 -7.13
CA ARG A 54 -14.18 -5.38 -8.22
C ARG A 54 -12.70 -5.69 -8.03
N VAL A 55 -11.89 -4.73 -7.59
CA VAL A 55 -10.48 -4.98 -7.26
C VAL A 55 -10.34 -6.09 -6.20
N VAL A 56 -11.17 -6.05 -5.15
CA VAL A 56 -11.19 -7.08 -4.10
C VAL A 56 -11.58 -8.45 -4.67
N ARG A 57 -12.66 -8.50 -5.46
CA ARG A 57 -13.14 -9.73 -6.12
C ARG A 57 -12.07 -10.34 -7.02
N ASP A 58 -11.47 -9.53 -7.89
CA ASP A 58 -10.48 -9.99 -8.87
C ASP A 58 -9.22 -10.50 -8.15
N ALA A 59 -8.79 -9.82 -7.09
CA ALA A 59 -7.67 -10.27 -6.27
C ALA A 59 -7.97 -11.62 -5.60
N TYR A 60 -9.19 -11.81 -5.07
CA TYR A 60 -9.58 -13.09 -4.46
C TYR A 60 -9.61 -14.23 -5.49
N LEU A 61 -10.14 -13.98 -6.69
CA LEU A 61 -10.16 -14.95 -7.78
C LEU A 61 -8.76 -15.35 -8.24
N GLN A 62 -7.82 -14.41 -8.22
CA GLN A 62 -6.42 -14.64 -8.57
C GLN A 62 -5.57 -15.20 -7.42
N ARG A 63 -6.13 -15.30 -6.21
CA ARG A 63 -5.39 -15.74 -5.03
C ARG A 63 -5.02 -17.22 -5.14
N PRO A 64 -3.73 -17.59 -5.04
CA PRO A 64 -3.28 -18.99 -5.07
C PRO A 64 -3.96 -19.85 -4.01
N GLU A 65 -4.27 -21.10 -4.34
CA GLU A 65 -5.01 -22.01 -3.45
C GLU A 65 -4.29 -22.24 -2.11
N ALA A 66 -2.96 -22.41 -2.13
CA ALA A 66 -2.16 -22.54 -0.92
C ALA A 66 -2.28 -21.31 0.02
N LEU A 67 -2.50 -20.12 -0.53
CA LEU A 67 -2.73 -18.90 0.25
C LEU A 67 -4.17 -18.79 0.75
N LYS A 68 -5.16 -19.33 0.02
CA LYS A 68 -6.54 -19.47 0.52
C LYS A 68 -6.63 -20.49 1.67
N GLU A 69 -5.84 -21.55 1.62
CA GLU A 69 -5.73 -22.50 2.74
C GLU A 69 -5.06 -21.83 3.97
N LEU A 70 -4.00 -21.05 3.75
CA LEU A 70 -3.37 -20.26 4.81
C LEU A 70 -4.36 -19.27 5.43
N ASP A 71 -5.13 -18.56 4.61
CA ASP A 71 -6.19 -17.66 5.02
C ASP A 71 -7.18 -18.37 5.95
N LEU A 72 -7.69 -19.54 5.55
CA LEU A 72 -8.63 -20.32 6.35
C LEU A 72 -8.03 -20.69 7.72
N ARG A 73 -6.78 -21.17 7.75
CA ARG A 73 -6.08 -21.51 9.00
C ARG A 73 -5.92 -20.30 9.92
N ARG A 74 -5.54 -19.14 9.38
CA ARG A 74 -5.37 -17.91 10.17
C ARG A 74 -6.71 -17.33 10.62
N SER A 75 -7.77 -17.45 9.83
CA SER A 75 -9.13 -17.03 10.23
C SER A 75 -9.67 -17.87 11.40
N GLN A 76 -9.27 -19.14 11.53
CA GLN A 76 -9.62 -19.99 12.66
C GLN A 76 -8.79 -19.70 13.93
N ARG A 77 -7.66 -19.00 13.80
CA ARG A 77 -6.79 -18.57 14.89
C ARG A 77 -6.44 -17.09 14.75
N PRO A 78 -7.39 -16.16 14.97
CA PRO A 78 -7.19 -14.74 14.72
C PRO A 78 -6.08 -14.11 15.59
N ASP A 79 -5.69 -14.77 16.67
CA ASP A 79 -4.61 -14.40 17.59
C ASP A 79 -3.24 -14.99 17.21
N TRP A 80 -3.08 -15.59 16.02
CA TRP A 80 -1.86 -16.30 15.60
C TRP A 80 -0.58 -15.47 15.69
N PHE A 81 -0.69 -14.14 15.53
CA PHE A 81 0.42 -13.19 15.60
C PHE A 81 0.69 -12.66 17.01
N GLN A 82 -0.18 -12.97 17.97
CA GLN A 82 -0.06 -12.58 19.38
C GLN A 82 0.56 -13.70 20.24
N GLN A 83 0.90 -14.84 19.63
CA GLN A 83 1.44 -15.98 20.35
C GLN A 83 2.87 -15.68 20.87
N PRO A 84 3.26 -16.18 22.06
CA PRO A 84 4.57 -15.88 22.65
C PRO A 84 5.78 -16.37 21.85
N ASP A 85 5.57 -17.35 20.96
CA ASP A 85 6.59 -17.90 20.05
C ASP A 85 6.77 -17.06 18.78
N ARG A 86 6.05 -15.94 18.64
CA ARG A 86 6.19 -15.02 17.51
C ARG A 86 7.38 -14.08 17.72
N ILE A 87 8.55 -14.51 17.24
CA ILE A 87 9.80 -13.74 17.31
C ILE A 87 10.09 -13.11 15.96
N GLY A 88 10.29 -11.78 15.96
CA GLY A 88 10.57 -10.99 14.78
C GLY A 88 12.06 -10.78 14.51
N TYR A 89 12.44 -10.78 13.24
CA TYR A 89 13.76 -10.37 12.75
C TYR A 89 13.59 -9.36 11.61
N THR A 90 14.38 -8.29 11.62
CA THR A 90 14.32 -7.25 10.57
C THR A 90 15.68 -7.11 9.91
N ALA A 91 15.70 -7.07 8.58
CA ALA A 91 16.93 -6.95 7.82
C ALA A 91 16.76 -6.29 6.45
N TYR A 92 17.83 -5.64 5.99
CA TYR A 92 18.02 -5.32 4.57
C TYR A 92 18.49 -6.58 3.82
N VAL A 93 17.87 -6.90 2.69
CA VAL A 93 18.16 -8.11 1.90
C VAL A 93 19.62 -8.18 1.46
N ASP A 94 20.13 -7.10 0.88
CA ASP A 94 21.50 -6.96 0.40
C ASP A 94 22.53 -7.11 1.53
N ARG A 95 22.30 -6.46 2.67
CA ARG A 95 23.24 -6.50 3.80
C ARG A 95 23.24 -7.84 4.53
N PHE A 96 22.08 -8.49 4.63
CA PHE A 96 21.95 -9.76 5.33
C PHE A 96 22.41 -10.94 4.49
N ALA A 97 22.07 -10.94 3.20
CA ALA A 97 22.31 -12.10 2.34
C ALA A 97 22.52 -11.78 0.85
N GLY A 98 22.79 -10.52 0.49
CA GLY A 98 23.07 -10.08 -0.88
C GLY A 98 21.84 -9.98 -1.78
N ALA A 99 21.00 -11.02 -1.83
CA ALA A 99 19.81 -11.10 -2.68
C ALA A 99 18.75 -12.01 -2.05
N LEU A 100 17.54 -12.04 -2.61
CA LEU A 100 16.42 -12.85 -2.10
C LEU A 100 16.77 -14.35 -2.02
N LYS A 101 17.49 -14.88 -3.02
CA LYS A 101 18.01 -16.27 -3.01
C LYS A 101 19.02 -16.52 -1.89
N GLY A 102 19.77 -15.49 -1.49
CA GLY A 102 20.65 -15.57 -0.34
C GLY A 102 19.86 -15.64 0.97
N VAL A 103 18.76 -14.89 1.09
CA VAL A 103 17.88 -14.95 2.26
C VAL A 103 17.30 -16.35 2.41
N GLU A 104 16.93 -16.99 1.31
CA GLU A 104 16.48 -18.39 1.31
C GLU A 104 17.54 -19.33 1.91
N GLN A 105 18.82 -19.14 1.59
CA GLN A 105 19.93 -19.91 2.17
C GLN A 105 20.16 -19.63 3.67
N LYS A 106 19.55 -18.58 4.22
CA LYS A 106 19.61 -18.22 5.65
C LYS A 106 18.41 -18.71 6.46
N ILE A 107 17.45 -19.42 5.85
CA ILE A 107 16.26 -19.92 6.55
C ILE A 107 16.63 -20.80 7.76
N ASP A 108 17.61 -21.70 7.61
CA ASP A 108 18.04 -22.55 8.74
C ASP A 108 18.62 -21.73 9.90
N TYR A 109 19.41 -20.69 9.59
CA TYR A 109 19.91 -19.74 10.60
C TYR A 109 18.78 -18.99 11.31
N LEU A 110 17.77 -18.53 10.56
CA LEU A 110 16.61 -17.85 11.14
C LEU A 110 15.82 -18.79 12.07
N LYS A 111 15.67 -20.06 11.70
CA LYS A 111 15.02 -21.08 12.53
C LYS A 111 15.80 -21.40 13.79
N ASP A 112 17.13 -21.50 13.71
CA ASP A 112 17.99 -21.72 14.87
C ASP A 112 17.87 -20.58 15.89
N LEU A 113 17.61 -19.35 15.43
CA LEU A 113 17.29 -18.19 16.28
C LEU A 113 15.85 -18.18 16.82
N GLY A 114 14.98 -19.08 16.37
CA GLY A 114 13.56 -19.10 16.70
C GLY A 114 12.72 -18.05 15.98
N VAL A 115 13.23 -17.46 14.89
CA VAL A 115 12.50 -16.44 14.12
C VAL A 115 11.30 -17.06 13.44
N SER A 116 10.12 -16.46 13.64
CA SER A 116 8.87 -16.86 12.97
C SER A 116 8.23 -15.70 12.18
N TYR A 117 8.88 -14.54 12.16
CA TYR A 117 8.45 -13.35 11.45
C TYR A 117 9.69 -12.62 10.91
N LEU A 118 9.78 -12.46 9.60
CA LEU A 118 10.90 -11.81 8.93
C LEU A 118 10.42 -10.55 8.21
N HIS A 119 10.82 -9.38 8.70
CA HIS A 119 10.60 -8.11 8.02
C HIS A 119 11.82 -7.77 7.16
N LEU A 120 11.64 -7.91 5.85
CA LEU A 120 12.61 -7.42 4.88
C LEU A 120 12.31 -5.95 4.57
N LEU A 121 13.29 -5.10 4.85
CA LEU A 121 13.25 -3.66 4.53
C LEU A 121 13.09 -3.44 3.01
N PRO A 122 12.79 -2.21 2.53
CA PRO A 122 12.28 -1.99 1.18
C PRO A 122 13.07 -2.72 0.09
N LEU A 123 12.37 -3.59 -0.64
CA LEU A 123 12.94 -4.48 -1.66
C LEU A 123 12.28 -4.30 -3.03
N LEU A 124 11.23 -3.49 -3.11
CA LEU A 124 10.57 -3.16 -4.37
C LEU A 124 11.46 -2.21 -5.17
N LYS A 125 11.24 -2.18 -6.48
CA LYS A 125 12.04 -1.35 -7.39
C LYS A 125 11.99 0.10 -6.94
N MET A 126 13.18 0.66 -6.74
CA MET A 126 13.35 1.97 -6.13
C MET A 126 14.01 2.95 -7.09
N ARG A 127 14.04 4.22 -6.69
CA ARG A 127 14.75 5.25 -7.43
C ARG A 127 16.25 4.89 -7.50
N PRO A 128 16.91 5.04 -8.66
CA PRO A 128 18.36 4.88 -8.73
C PRO A 128 19.08 5.92 -7.86
N ASN A 129 20.21 5.53 -7.26
CA ASN A 129 21.05 6.37 -6.39
C ASN A 129 20.34 6.77 -5.08
N GLU A 130 19.93 8.03 -4.94
CA GLU A 130 19.25 8.51 -3.74
C GLU A 130 17.81 8.00 -3.74
N ASN A 131 17.48 7.20 -2.72
CA ASN A 131 16.19 6.54 -2.62
C ASN A 131 15.74 6.32 -1.19
N ASP A 132 16.37 7.00 -0.23
CA ASP A 132 16.05 6.89 1.18
C ASP A 132 16.07 5.44 1.67
N GLY A 133 17.12 4.68 1.35
CA GLY A 133 17.21 3.26 1.72
C GLY A 133 16.14 2.36 1.09
N GLY A 134 15.60 2.78 -0.07
CA GLY A 134 14.56 2.08 -0.82
C GLY A 134 13.13 2.55 -0.55
N PHE A 135 12.91 3.53 0.34
CA PHE A 135 11.59 4.11 0.58
C PHE A 135 11.08 4.98 -0.58
N ALA A 136 11.95 5.43 -1.51
CA ALA A 136 11.51 6.02 -2.77
C ALA A 136 11.16 4.94 -3.81
N VAL A 137 9.93 4.43 -3.76
CA VAL A 137 9.45 3.34 -4.63
C VAL A 137 9.10 3.82 -6.04
N SER A 138 9.70 3.20 -7.06
CA SER A 138 9.46 3.48 -8.49
C SER A 138 8.49 2.49 -9.14
N SER A 139 8.27 1.31 -8.55
CA SER A 139 7.27 0.34 -9.01
C SER A 139 6.88 -0.63 -7.90
N TYR A 140 5.57 -0.75 -7.64
CA TYR A 140 5.02 -1.77 -6.73
C TYR A 140 4.90 -3.16 -7.37
N ARG A 141 5.24 -3.29 -8.65
CA ARG A 141 5.06 -4.53 -9.45
C ARG A 141 6.36 -5.27 -9.70
N GLU A 142 7.48 -4.67 -9.33
CA GLU A 142 8.82 -5.17 -9.57
C GLU A 142 9.61 -5.19 -8.27
N VAL A 143 10.41 -6.24 -8.08
CA VAL A 143 11.50 -6.26 -7.09
C VAL A 143 12.66 -5.46 -7.66
N GLU A 144 13.46 -4.84 -6.79
CA GLU A 144 14.69 -4.18 -7.20
C GLU A 144 15.62 -5.19 -7.91
N PRO A 145 16.01 -4.96 -9.19
CA PRO A 145 16.70 -5.95 -9.99
C PRO A 145 17.97 -6.56 -9.37
N VAL A 146 18.71 -5.79 -8.56
CA VAL A 146 19.90 -6.31 -7.87
C VAL A 146 19.57 -7.30 -6.74
N LEU A 147 18.35 -7.27 -6.20
CA LEU A 147 17.87 -8.17 -5.16
C LEU A 147 17.21 -9.43 -5.72
N GLY A 148 16.69 -9.37 -6.96
CA GLY A 148 16.06 -10.48 -7.66
C GLY A 148 14.83 -10.07 -8.46
N SER A 149 13.91 -11.02 -8.65
CA SER A 149 12.66 -10.86 -9.38
C SER A 149 11.43 -11.01 -8.47
N MET A 150 10.25 -10.68 -9.00
CA MET A 150 8.99 -10.91 -8.30
C MET A 150 8.71 -12.41 -8.10
N GLU A 151 9.20 -13.25 -9.01
CA GLU A 151 9.20 -14.71 -8.87
C GLU A 151 10.09 -15.18 -7.73
N ASP A 152 11.29 -14.59 -7.57
CA ASP A 152 12.18 -14.91 -6.44
C ASP A 152 11.55 -14.49 -5.10
N LEU A 153 10.81 -13.38 -5.05
CA LEU A 153 10.06 -12.97 -3.85
C LEU A 153 8.95 -13.97 -3.51
N SER A 154 8.17 -14.40 -4.52
CA SER A 154 7.13 -15.41 -4.32
C SER A 154 7.70 -16.75 -3.87
N HIS A 155 8.82 -17.18 -4.45
CA HIS A 155 9.52 -18.39 -4.04
C HIS A 155 10.01 -18.27 -2.59
N LEU A 156 10.68 -17.16 -2.24
CA LEU A 156 11.13 -16.93 -0.87
C LEU A 156 9.97 -16.95 0.13
N ALA A 157 8.85 -16.30 -0.20
CA ALA A 157 7.66 -16.31 0.65
C ALA A 157 7.12 -17.73 0.88
N GLU A 158 7.14 -18.58 -0.14
CA GLU A 158 6.79 -20.00 -0.03
C GLU A 158 7.74 -20.77 0.88
N ARG A 159 9.05 -20.65 0.67
CA ARG A 159 10.07 -21.30 1.50
C ARG A 159 10.00 -20.85 2.97
N LEU A 160 9.73 -19.57 3.23
CA LEU A 160 9.53 -19.04 4.57
C LEU A 160 8.29 -19.66 5.25
N ARG A 161 7.15 -19.71 4.54
CA ARG A 161 5.91 -20.32 5.06
C ARG A 161 6.07 -21.80 5.39
N GLU A 162 6.77 -22.57 4.56
CA GLU A 162 7.06 -23.98 4.84
C GLU A 162 7.86 -24.18 6.14
N ASN A 163 8.52 -23.12 6.61
CA ASN A 163 9.30 -23.10 7.85
C ASN A 163 8.62 -22.28 8.97
N ASP A 164 7.31 -22.03 8.86
CA ASP A 164 6.50 -21.22 9.80
C ASP A 164 7.03 -19.79 10.03
N VAL A 165 7.72 -19.23 9.03
CA VAL A 165 8.18 -17.84 9.05
C VAL A 165 7.24 -16.99 8.20
N SER A 166 6.61 -15.98 8.82
CA SER A 166 5.77 -15.02 8.11
C SER A 166 6.62 -13.91 7.48
N LEU A 167 6.42 -13.63 6.19
CA LEU A 167 7.12 -12.58 5.47
C LEU A 167 6.43 -11.23 5.67
N CYS A 168 7.19 -10.25 6.15
CA CYS A 168 6.80 -8.85 6.17
C CYS A 168 7.65 -8.02 5.22
N ILE A 169 7.03 -7.09 4.52
CA ILE A 169 7.71 -6.05 3.74
C ILE A 169 7.13 -4.67 4.08
N ASP A 170 7.90 -3.63 3.77
CA ASP A 170 7.40 -2.26 3.71
C ASP A 170 6.41 -2.08 2.55
N PHE A 171 5.31 -1.40 2.85
CA PHE A 171 4.35 -0.90 1.88
C PHE A 171 4.30 0.62 2.01
N VAL A 172 5.15 1.27 1.21
CA VAL A 172 5.18 2.73 1.09
C VAL A 172 3.91 3.16 0.42
N LEU A 173 3.01 3.78 1.20
CA LEU A 173 1.69 4.17 0.69
C LEU A 173 1.45 5.67 0.68
N ASN A 174 2.24 6.45 1.44
CA ASN A 174 2.10 7.90 1.44
C ASN A 174 2.64 8.56 0.17
N HIS A 175 3.70 8.02 -0.41
CA HIS A 175 4.44 8.68 -1.48
C HIS A 175 5.00 7.67 -2.49
N THR A 176 5.39 8.15 -3.66
CA THR A 176 6.18 7.37 -4.63
C THR A 176 7.44 8.14 -4.99
N ALA A 177 8.43 7.45 -5.57
CA ALA A 177 9.54 8.13 -6.21
C ALA A 177 9.08 9.07 -7.35
N ASP A 178 9.84 10.14 -7.58
CA ASP A 178 9.66 11.09 -8.69
C ASP A 178 9.81 10.47 -10.08
N ASN A 179 10.39 9.28 -10.17
CA ASN A 179 10.51 8.47 -11.39
C ASN A 179 9.51 7.28 -11.43
N HIS A 180 8.55 7.21 -10.51
CA HIS A 180 7.43 6.27 -10.60
C HIS A 180 6.62 6.55 -11.87
N GLN A 181 6.02 5.51 -12.49
CA GLN A 181 5.27 5.68 -13.74
C GLN A 181 4.16 6.74 -13.62
N TRP A 182 3.50 6.82 -12.46
CA TRP A 182 2.49 7.85 -12.17
C TRP A 182 3.10 9.26 -12.17
N ALA A 183 4.20 9.48 -11.44
CA ALA A 183 4.91 10.77 -11.41
C ALA A 183 5.44 11.17 -12.80
N GLN A 184 5.95 10.22 -13.57
CA GLN A 184 6.41 10.46 -14.95
C GLN A 184 5.25 10.89 -15.87
N ARG A 185 4.09 10.24 -15.77
CA ARG A 185 2.90 10.63 -16.55
C ARG A 185 2.32 11.96 -16.11
N ALA A 186 2.31 12.24 -14.81
CA ALA A 186 1.95 13.54 -14.27
C ALA A 186 2.84 14.66 -14.84
N ARG A 187 4.16 14.44 -14.84
CA ARG A 187 5.16 15.35 -15.44
C ARG A 187 4.99 15.52 -16.94
N ALA A 188 4.52 14.49 -17.64
CA ALA A 188 4.18 14.55 -19.06
C ALA A 188 2.84 15.27 -19.36
N GLY A 189 2.12 15.74 -18.34
CA GLY A 189 0.87 16.49 -18.49
C GLY A 189 -0.39 15.63 -18.53
N ASP A 190 -0.31 14.33 -18.21
CA ASP A 190 -1.51 13.49 -18.07
C ASP A 190 -2.29 13.89 -16.82
N GLN A 191 -3.45 14.52 -17.02
CA GLN A 191 -4.26 15.06 -15.92
C GLN A 191 -4.67 13.99 -14.91
N HIS A 192 -4.97 12.75 -15.36
CA HIS A 192 -5.36 11.68 -14.46
C HIS A 192 -4.27 11.39 -13.43
N TYR A 193 -3.01 11.39 -13.85
CA TYR A 193 -1.87 11.16 -12.96
C TYR A 193 -1.38 12.45 -12.28
N LYS A 194 -1.63 13.64 -12.83
CA LYS A 194 -1.42 14.89 -12.07
C LYS A 194 -2.27 14.91 -10.81
N ASP A 195 -3.52 14.45 -10.89
CA ASP A 195 -4.44 14.36 -9.75
C ASP A 195 -4.04 13.28 -8.72
N PHE A 196 -3.01 12.47 -8.99
CA PHE A 196 -2.46 11.52 -8.02
C PHE A 196 -1.53 12.18 -7.01
N TYR A 197 -1.12 13.44 -7.24
CA TYR A 197 -0.22 14.18 -6.38
C TYR A 197 -0.79 15.57 -6.10
N TYR A 198 -0.14 16.31 -5.21
CA TYR A 198 -0.51 17.69 -4.90
C TYR A 198 0.42 18.66 -5.63
N PHE A 199 -0.04 19.20 -6.75
CA PHE A 199 0.65 20.25 -7.51
C PHE A 199 0.05 21.63 -7.23
N TYR A 200 0.90 22.65 -7.16
CA TYR A 200 0.50 24.04 -6.92
C TYR A 200 1.20 24.99 -7.88
N GLN A 201 0.41 25.90 -8.47
CA GLN A 201 0.94 27.04 -9.22
C GLN A 201 1.37 28.14 -8.23
N GLY A 202 2.68 28.34 -8.10
CA GLY A 202 3.26 29.30 -7.14
C GLY A 202 3.19 28.85 -5.68
N ARG A 203 3.48 29.78 -4.77
CA ARG A 203 3.70 29.49 -3.34
C ARG A 203 2.54 29.84 -2.41
N THR A 204 1.49 30.51 -2.88
CA THR A 204 0.41 31.00 -2.00
C THR A 204 -0.23 29.92 -1.13
N LEU A 205 -0.63 28.78 -1.70
CA LEU A 205 -1.18 27.66 -0.93
C LEU A 205 -0.09 26.87 -0.18
N PRO A 206 1.04 26.49 -0.82
CA PRO A 206 2.16 25.88 -0.09
C PRO A 206 2.55 26.64 1.18
N ASP A 207 2.72 27.96 1.12
CA ASP A 207 3.10 28.80 2.27
C ASP A 207 2.01 28.87 3.36
N GLN A 208 0.74 28.63 3.02
CA GLN A 208 -0.32 28.52 4.03
C GLN A 208 -0.28 27.17 4.73
N TYR A 209 0.06 26.09 4.03
CA TYR A 209 0.27 24.79 4.65
C TYR A 209 1.50 24.81 5.57
N GLU A 210 2.65 25.33 5.10
CA GLU A 210 3.91 25.38 5.86
C GLU A 210 3.79 26.10 7.23
N GLN A 211 2.77 26.94 7.44
CA GLN A 211 2.52 27.58 8.73
C GLN A 211 2.20 26.59 9.87
N SER A 212 1.70 25.40 9.52
CA SER A 212 1.26 24.39 10.48
C SER A 212 2.03 23.06 10.36
N LEU A 213 2.81 22.85 9.29
CA LEU A 213 3.54 21.60 9.05
C LEU A 213 4.83 21.54 9.86
N GLY A 214 5.19 20.34 10.31
CA GLY A 214 6.55 20.04 10.77
C GLY A 214 7.49 19.75 9.60
N GLU A 215 8.80 19.76 9.86
CA GLU A 215 9.83 19.34 8.91
C GLU A 215 10.43 18.02 9.36
N VAL A 216 10.21 16.94 8.59
CA VAL A 216 10.74 15.61 8.92
C VAL A 216 12.25 15.57 8.72
N PHE A 217 12.74 16.24 7.66
CA PHE A 217 14.13 16.23 7.23
C PHE A 217 14.69 17.65 7.08
N ALA A 218 14.55 18.49 8.12
CA ALA A 218 14.93 19.91 8.10
C ALA A 218 16.36 20.16 7.57
N ASP A 219 17.31 19.27 7.86
CA ASP A 219 18.72 19.43 7.45
C ASP A 219 18.99 19.03 5.99
N THR A 220 18.19 18.11 5.41
CA THR A 220 18.47 17.52 4.09
C THR A 220 17.42 17.85 3.03
N ALA A 221 16.18 18.12 3.45
CA ALA A 221 15.05 18.46 2.61
C ALA A 221 14.13 19.45 3.36
N PRO A 222 14.53 20.73 3.47
CA PRO A 222 13.76 21.73 4.21
C PRO A 222 12.41 22.02 3.53
N GLY A 223 11.41 22.28 4.35
CA GLY A 223 10.01 22.44 3.97
C GLY A 223 9.33 21.13 3.54
N ASN A 224 8.13 21.28 3.00
CA ASN A 224 7.28 20.16 2.58
C ASN A 224 6.91 20.22 1.09
N PHE A 225 7.55 21.10 0.32
CA PHE A 225 7.24 21.31 -1.09
C PHE A 225 8.50 21.53 -1.92
N THR A 226 8.59 20.82 -3.05
CA THR A 226 9.70 20.91 -4.00
C THR A 226 9.25 21.61 -5.29
N PHE A 227 10.06 22.55 -5.79
CA PHE A 227 9.81 23.20 -7.07
C PHE A 227 10.29 22.34 -8.24
N ILE A 228 9.43 22.15 -9.24
CA ILE A 228 9.75 21.43 -10.47
C ILE A 228 9.88 22.45 -11.60
N ALA A 229 11.13 22.79 -11.93
CA ALA A 229 11.45 23.85 -12.87
C ALA A 229 10.84 23.65 -14.26
N GLU A 230 10.77 22.41 -14.75
CA GLU A 230 10.25 22.08 -16.07
C GLU A 230 8.75 22.33 -16.21
N GLN A 231 8.01 22.31 -15.08
CA GLN A 231 6.57 22.52 -15.03
C GLN A 231 6.18 23.88 -14.47
N ASN A 232 7.14 24.60 -13.87
CA ASN A 232 6.90 25.83 -13.10
C ASN A 232 5.81 25.65 -12.01
N GLU A 233 5.84 24.49 -11.35
CA GLU A 233 4.89 24.07 -10.33
C GLU A 233 5.63 23.59 -9.08
N TRP A 234 4.99 23.67 -7.93
CA TRP A 234 5.44 23.05 -6.68
C TRP A 234 4.71 21.74 -6.48
N VAL A 235 5.40 20.70 -6.00
CA VAL A 235 4.83 19.42 -5.62
C VAL A 235 5.03 19.18 -4.12
N TRP A 236 4.04 18.55 -3.47
CA TRP A 236 4.16 18.15 -2.07
C TRP A 236 5.16 17.01 -1.89
N THR A 237 6.15 17.22 -1.03
CA THR A 237 7.24 16.31 -0.68
C THR A 237 7.51 16.43 0.81
N THR A 238 6.75 15.70 1.64
CA THR A 238 6.90 15.70 3.11
C THR A 238 8.31 15.20 3.52
N PHE A 239 8.85 14.29 2.72
CA PHE A 239 10.14 13.63 2.95
C PHE A 239 11.21 14.25 2.03
N ASN A 240 11.94 13.44 1.26
CA ASN A 240 12.92 13.96 0.33
C ASN A 240 12.26 14.56 -0.93
N PRO A 241 12.94 15.46 -1.68
CA PRO A 241 12.40 16.07 -2.90
C PRO A 241 12.01 15.07 -4.00
N TYR A 242 12.55 13.86 -3.94
CA TYR A 242 12.26 12.77 -4.86
C TYR A 242 11.16 11.81 -4.35
N GLN A 243 10.53 12.08 -3.21
CA GLN A 243 9.39 11.33 -2.65
C GLN A 243 8.14 12.21 -2.73
N TRP A 244 7.33 11.99 -3.76
CA TRP A 244 6.14 12.80 -4.02
C TRP A 244 4.92 12.21 -3.31
N ASP A 245 4.29 13.00 -2.45
CA ASP A 245 3.11 12.60 -1.68
C ASP A 245 1.90 12.33 -2.59
N LEU A 246 1.28 11.18 -2.37
CA LEU A 246 0.07 10.74 -3.07
C LEU A 246 -1.16 11.46 -2.51
N ASN A 247 -2.06 11.86 -3.41
CA ASN A 247 -3.29 12.57 -3.09
C ASN A 247 -4.45 11.59 -2.85
N TYR A 248 -4.61 11.15 -1.61
CA TYR A 248 -5.72 10.27 -1.23
C TYR A 248 -7.10 10.92 -1.27
N SER A 249 -7.22 12.24 -1.46
CA SER A 249 -8.55 12.82 -1.75
C SER A 249 -9.08 12.38 -3.12
N ASN A 250 -8.21 11.88 -4.00
CA ASN A 250 -8.56 11.22 -5.24
C ASN A 250 -8.80 9.72 -5.02
N PRO A 251 -10.03 9.20 -5.22
CA PRO A 251 -10.33 7.77 -5.00
C PRO A 251 -9.55 6.82 -5.92
N ALA A 252 -9.02 7.30 -7.06
CA ALA A 252 -8.18 6.49 -7.94
C ALA A 252 -6.84 6.12 -7.27
N VAL A 253 -6.30 6.97 -6.41
CA VAL A 253 -5.08 6.68 -5.63
C VAL A 253 -5.35 5.53 -4.67
N PHE A 254 -6.45 5.59 -3.91
CA PHE A 254 -6.84 4.49 -3.02
C PHE A 254 -7.02 3.17 -3.79
N GLU A 255 -7.68 3.22 -4.94
CA GLU A 255 -7.90 2.05 -5.80
C GLU A 255 -6.56 1.42 -6.26
N GLU A 256 -5.60 2.23 -6.72
CA GLU A 256 -4.29 1.74 -7.18
C GLU A 256 -3.42 1.19 -6.04
N MET A 257 -3.48 1.81 -4.86
CA MET A 257 -2.79 1.31 -3.68
C MET A 257 -3.41 -0.01 -3.18
N LEU A 258 -4.74 -0.13 -3.21
CA LEU A 258 -5.42 -1.40 -2.93
C LEU A 258 -5.04 -2.51 -3.94
N LYS A 259 -4.97 -2.19 -5.23
CA LYS A 259 -4.48 -3.13 -6.26
C LYS A 259 -3.05 -3.59 -5.97
N SER A 260 -2.20 -2.68 -5.51
CA SER A 260 -0.79 -2.95 -5.24
C SER A 260 -0.58 -3.84 -4.01
N ILE A 261 -1.27 -3.55 -2.90
CA ILE A 261 -1.18 -4.38 -1.68
C ILE A 261 -1.76 -5.79 -1.91
N LEU A 262 -2.89 -5.90 -2.62
CA LEU A 262 -3.51 -7.19 -2.93
C LEU A 262 -2.69 -8.02 -3.91
N PHE A 263 -2.01 -7.37 -4.86
CA PHE A 263 -1.05 -8.04 -5.74
C PHE A 263 0.10 -8.66 -4.95
N LEU A 264 0.72 -7.89 -4.05
CA LEU A 264 1.82 -8.38 -3.21
C LEU A 264 1.33 -9.46 -2.24
N ALA A 265 0.09 -9.36 -1.74
CA ALA A 265 -0.52 -10.39 -0.90
C ALA A 265 -0.72 -11.70 -1.67
N ASN A 266 -1.05 -11.64 -2.97
CA ASN A 266 -1.12 -12.81 -3.85
C ASN A 266 0.25 -13.33 -4.27
N LYS A 267 1.32 -12.54 -4.09
CA LYS A 267 2.71 -12.98 -4.20
C LYS A 267 3.23 -13.65 -2.93
N GLY A 268 2.42 -13.72 -1.87
CA GLY A 268 2.72 -14.49 -0.66
C GLY A 268 3.20 -13.67 0.54
N VAL A 269 3.17 -12.33 0.47
CA VAL A 269 3.47 -11.47 1.62
C VAL A 269 2.39 -11.64 2.69
N ASP A 270 2.82 -11.82 3.94
CA ASP A 270 1.93 -12.05 5.08
C ASP A 270 1.58 -10.76 5.83
N VAL A 271 2.54 -9.83 5.94
CA VAL A 271 2.37 -8.61 6.73
C VAL A 271 2.91 -7.40 6.00
N PHE A 272 2.15 -6.31 5.99
CA PHE A 272 2.56 -5.06 5.37
C PHE A 272 2.85 -4.02 6.46
N ARG A 273 4.08 -3.52 6.54
CA ARG A 273 4.38 -2.31 7.31
C ARG A 273 3.88 -1.12 6.51
N LEU A 274 2.85 -0.43 6.99
CA LEU A 274 2.30 0.76 6.34
C LEU A 274 3.16 1.95 6.72
N ASP A 275 4.04 2.34 5.82
CA ASP A 275 5.03 3.39 6.03
C ASP A 275 4.39 4.79 5.95
N ALA A 276 4.73 5.67 6.89
CA ALA A 276 4.23 7.05 6.91
C ALA A 276 2.70 7.15 6.92
N ALA A 277 2.00 6.19 7.54
CA ALA A 277 0.55 6.17 7.61
C ALA A 277 -0.09 7.46 8.19
N PRO A 278 0.51 8.15 9.18
CA PRO A 278 -0.04 9.42 9.68
C PRO A 278 -0.20 10.52 8.63
N TYR A 279 0.56 10.49 7.54
CA TYR A 279 0.67 11.57 6.56
C TYR A 279 -0.33 11.48 5.40
N LEU A 280 -1.16 10.43 5.34
CA LEU A 280 -1.95 10.10 4.14
C LEU A 280 -3.01 11.14 3.74
N TRP A 281 -3.32 12.12 4.59
CA TRP A 281 -4.34 13.12 4.29
C TRP A 281 -3.92 14.53 4.65
N LYS A 282 -4.09 15.46 3.71
CA LYS A 282 -3.67 16.85 3.87
C LYS A 282 -4.88 17.74 4.13
N ARG A 283 -4.86 18.50 5.23
CA ARG A 283 -5.92 19.45 5.60
C ARG A 283 -5.32 20.80 5.96
N LEU A 284 -5.72 21.83 5.22
CA LEU A 284 -5.23 23.19 5.43
C LEU A 284 -5.48 23.67 6.86
N GLY A 285 -4.49 24.32 7.47
CA GLY A 285 -4.55 24.81 8.85
C GLY A 285 -4.29 23.74 9.93
N THR A 286 -3.88 22.53 9.53
CA THR A 286 -3.45 21.45 10.44
C THR A 286 -2.02 21.03 10.15
N ASP A 287 -1.42 20.24 11.03
CA ASP A 287 -0.13 19.58 10.82
C ASP A 287 -0.16 18.46 9.75
N CYS A 288 -1.34 18.17 9.20
CA CYS A 288 -1.57 17.09 8.22
C CYS A 288 -1.14 15.71 8.72
N LEU A 289 -1.08 15.51 10.04
CA LEU A 289 -0.83 14.23 10.69
C LEU A 289 -2.12 13.68 11.28
N ASN A 290 -2.30 12.35 11.24
CA ASN A 290 -3.37 11.62 11.95
C ASN A 290 -4.78 12.21 11.74
N GLN A 291 -5.07 12.74 10.55
CA GLN A 291 -6.40 13.27 10.26
C GLN A 291 -7.44 12.13 10.31
N PRO A 292 -8.72 12.41 10.63
CA PRO A 292 -9.78 11.39 10.67
C PRO A 292 -9.87 10.50 9.42
N GLU A 293 -9.55 11.06 8.25
CA GLU A 293 -9.50 10.39 6.96
C GLU A 293 -8.39 9.34 6.90
N VAL A 294 -7.25 9.54 7.56
CA VAL A 294 -6.19 8.52 7.68
C VAL A 294 -6.75 7.24 8.26
N PHE A 295 -7.46 7.32 9.38
CA PHE A 295 -8.08 6.16 10.01
C PHE A 295 -9.13 5.49 9.11
N SER A 296 -9.82 6.28 8.27
CA SER A 296 -10.79 5.75 7.32
C SER A 296 -10.11 5.03 6.15
N ILE A 297 -8.98 5.53 5.66
CA ILE A 297 -8.14 4.85 4.66
C ILE A 297 -7.67 3.50 5.23
N ILE A 298 -7.11 3.49 6.45
CA ILE A 298 -6.60 2.27 7.07
C ILE A 298 -7.74 1.28 7.36
N ARG A 299 -8.89 1.75 7.85
CA ARG A 299 -10.07 0.90 8.10
C ARG A 299 -10.61 0.29 6.81
N ALA A 300 -10.70 1.08 5.74
CA ALA A 300 -11.11 0.59 4.42
C ALA A 300 -10.12 -0.46 3.89
N LEU A 301 -8.81 -0.19 3.93
CA LEU A 301 -7.78 -1.16 3.54
C LEU A 301 -7.90 -2.45 4.35
N ARG A 302 -8.09 -2.36 5.67
CA ARG A 302 -8.22 -3.53 6.54
C ARG A 302 -9.47 -4.36 6.18
N ALA A 303 -10.62 -3.71 6.02
CA ALA A 303 -11.86 -4.40 5.69
C ALA A 303 -11.78 -5.07 4.30
N LEU A 304 -11.29 -4.35 3.28
CA LEU A 304 -11.20 -4.86 1.90
C LEU A 304 -10.18 -5.99 1.77
N THR A 305 -9.03 -5.90 2.47
CA THR A 305 -8.07 -7.00 2.52
C THR A 305 -8.58 -8.19 3.34
N ALA A 306 -9.40 -7.98 4.37
CA ALA A 306 -10.06 -9.06 5.09
C ALA A 306 -11.05 -9.85 4.21
N ILE A 307 -11.64 -9.23 3.19
CA ILE A 307 -12.47 -9.92 2.20
C ILE A 307 -11.60 -10.77 1.27
N ALA A 308 -10.58 -10.18 0.63
CA ALA A 308 -9.81 -10.85 -0.42
C ALA A 308 -8.70 -11.78 0.09
N ALA A 309 -8.06 -11.45 1.22
CA ALA A 309 -6.85 -12.10 1.73
C ALA A 309 -6.78 -12.01 3.28
N PRO A 310 -7.72 -12.60 4.03
CA PRO A 310 -7.87 -12.43 5.48
C PRO A 310 -6.68 -12.92 6.31
N GLY A 311 -5.80 -13.74 5.73
CA GLY A 311 -4.57 -14.17 6.38
C GLY A 311 -3.51 -13.09 6.51
N ILE A 312 -3.65 -11.93 5.86
CA ILE A 312 -2.67 -10.84 5.97
C ILE A 312 -2.89 -9.96 7.21
N LEU A 313 -1.82 -9.29 7.64
CA LEU A 313 -1.85 -8.24 8.65
C LEU A 313 -1.35 -6.91 8.11
N LEU A 314 -1.87 -5.83 8.67
CA LEU A 314 -1.39 -4.47 8.45
C LEU A 314 -0.72 -3.98 9.74
N LYS A 315 0.55 -3.61 9.66
CA LYS A 315 1.36 -3.06 10.77
C LYS A 315 1.57 -1.57 10.49
N ALA A 316 0.78 -0.71 11.13
CA ALA A 316 0.95 0.73 10.94
C ALA A 316 2.27 1.19 11.58
N GLU A 317 3.06 1.96 10.83
CA GLU A 317 4.09 2.79 11.44
C GLU A 317 3.54 4.19 11.65
N ALA A 318 3.57 4.62 12.91
CA ALA A 318 3.13 5.94 13.34
C ALA A 318 4.07 6.40 14.46
N ILE A 319 5.08 7.19 14.07
CA ILE A 319 5.97 7.90 14.99
C ILE A 319 5.41 9.32 15.09
N VAL A 320 4.59 9.55 16.11
CA VAL A 320 3.72 10.73 16.22
C VAL A 320 3.81 11.37 17.59
#